data_AF-A0AAJ4GHJ7-F1
#
_entry.id   AF-A0AAJ4GHJ7-F1
#
_cell.length_a   1.000
_cell.length_b   1.000
_cell.length_c   1.000
_cell.angle_alpha   90.00
_cell.angle_beta   90.00
_cell.angle_gamma   90.00
#
_symmetry.space_group_name_H-M   'P 1'
#
loop_
_entity.id
_entity.type
_entity.pdbx_description
1 polymer ?
#
loop_
_entity_poly.entity_id
_entity_poly.type
_entity_poly.pdbx_seq_one_letter_code
_entity_poly.pdbx_strand_id
1 'polypeptide(L)'
;MRILKRSALTLLAVITTLALVVGGYVLYMQHRYYRIPDHQKLTIGNNQAATLTTGKVYTATTYNVGFGAYNHQFSFFMDAGELKSGTKTRGKYGTARSKAVVLTDTKGVERVMQAQQADFMLFQEIDTNSTRSKHVNQVRMVENKFHGYGHVFANNFHSAFLM
;
A
#
# COMPACT_ATOMS: atom_id res chain seq x y z
N MET A 1 -33.10 -5.72 43.34
CA MET A 1 -31.81 -4.99 43.53
C MET A 1 -30.56 -5.78 43.14
N ARG A 2 -30.35 -7.04 43.56
CA ARG A 2 -29.11 -7.80 43.25
C ARG A 2 -28.89 -8.03 41.75
N ILE A 3 -29.96 -8.35 41.01
CA ILE A 3 -29.92 -8.56 39.55
C ILE A 3 -29.52 -7.26 38.84
N LEU A 4 -30.19 -6.14 39.15
CA LEU A 4 -29.89 -4.82 38.58
C LEU A 4 -28.44 -4.39 38.83
N LYS A 5 -27.91 -4.60 40.05
CA LYS A 5 -26.51 -4.32 40.39
C LYS A 5 -25.55 -5.17 39.56
N ARG A 6 -25.82 -6.47 39.41
CA ARG A 6 -25.00 -7.37 38.57
C ARG A 6 -25.02 -6.94 37.11
N SER A 7 -26.20 -6.64 36.55
CA SER A 7 -26.34 -6.15 35.18
C SER A 7 -25.59 -4.84 34.94
N ALA A 8 -25.67 -3.89 35.88
CA ALA A 8 -24.95 -2.62 35.79
C ALA A 8 -23.42 -2.81 35.84
N LEU A 9 -22.92 -3.68 36.73
CA LEU A 9 -21.49 -4.02 36.79
C LEU A 9 -21.01 -4.72 35.51
N THR A 10 -21.80 -5.64 34.96
CA THR A 10 -21.48 -6.29 33.69
C THR A 10 -21.41 -5.27 32.55
N LEU A 11 -22.39 -4.36 32.46
CA LEU A 11 -22.38 -3.31 31.44
C LEU A 11 -21.15 -2.40 31.58
N LEU A 12 -20.82 -1.97 32.80
CA LEU A 12 -19.64 -1.16 33.07
C LEU A 12 -18.35 -1.90 32.66
N ALA A 13 -18.24 -3.19 32.97
CA ALA A 13 -17.10 -4.02 32.58
C ALA A 13 -16.96 -4.13 31.05
N VAL A 14 -18.07 -4.32 30.33
CA VAL A 14 -18.08 -4.35 28.85
C VAL A 14 -17.63 -3.01 28.28
N ILE A 15 -18.19 -1.89 28.76
CA ILE A 15 -17.82 -0.54 28.30
C ILE A 15 -16.35 -0.26 28.58
N THR A 16 -15.87 -0.60 29.79
CA THR A 16 -14.47 -0.39 30.18
C THR A 16 -13.54 -1.21 29.29
N THR A 17 -13.89 -2.47 29.01
CA THR A 17 -13.11 -3.34 28.13
C THR A 17 -13.03 -2.75 26.71
N LEU A 18 -14.17 -2.30 26.15
CA LEU A 18 -14.20 -1.65 24.85
C LEU A 18 -13.34 -0.38 24.81
N ALA A 19 -13.42 0.45 25.85
CA ALA A 19 -12.62 1.66 25.97
C ALA A 19 -11.11 1.35 26.06
N LEU A 20 -10.73 0.30 26.79
CA LEU A 20 -9.33 -0.15 26.88
C LEU A 20 -8.82 -0.69 25.54
N VAL A 21 -9.65 -1.43 24.80
CA VAL A 21 -9.27 -1.94 23.46
C VAL A 21 -9.06 -0.78 22.49
N VAL A 22 -10.01 0.16 22.42
CA VAL A 22 -9.91 1.32 21.51
C VAL A 22 -8.75 2.22 21.93
N GLY A 23 -8.65 2.56 23.22
CA GLY A 23 -7.57 3.39 23.76
C GLY A 23 -6.20 2.74 23.56
N GLY A 24 -6.09 1.44 23.82
CA GLY A 24 -4.87 0.67 23.57
C GLY A 24 -4.46 0.67 22.10
N TYR A 25 -5.41 0.53 21.18
CA TYR A 25 -5.13 0.61 19.74
C TYR A 25 -4.67 2.01 19.30
N VAL A 26 -5.30 3.08 19.80
CA VAL A 26 -4.86 4.46 19.53
C VAL A 26 -3.44 4.69 20.06
N LEU A 27 -3.14 4.24 21.29
CA LEU A 27 -1.80 4.34 21.86
C LEU A 27 -0.77 3.54 21.04
N TYR A 28 -1.13 2.35 20.57
CA TYR A 28 -0.30 1.57 19.65
C TYR A 28 0.00 2.34 18.36
N MET A 29 -1.00 2.95 17.74
CA MET A 29 -0.81 3.76 16.54
C MET A 29 0.11 4.95 16.76
N GLN A 30 -0.09 5.70 17.86
CA GLN A 30 0.74 6.85 18.20
C GLN A 30 2.18 6.44 18.49
N HIS A 31 2.38 5.34 19.21
CA HIS A 31 3.72 4.83 19.51
C HIS A 31 4.49 4.37 18.27
N ARG A 32 3.78 3.86 17.26
CA ARG A 32 4.38 3.39 16.00
C ARG A 32 4.50 4.46 14.94
N TYR A 33 3.91 5.63 15.15
CA TYR A 33 4.01 6.76 14.25
C TYR A 33 5.41 7.38 14.34
N TYR A 34 6.03 7.59 13.19
CA TYR A 34 7.26 8.35 13.07
C TYR A 34 7.29 9.05 11.71
N ARG A 35 8.01 10.17 11.64
CA ARG A 35 8.31 10.85 10.38
C ARG A 35 9.54 10.21 9.76
N ILE A 36 9.47 9.88 8.47
CA ILE A 36 10.67 9.51 7.70
C ILE A 36 11.50 10.78 7.51
N PRO A 37 12.77 10.84 7.98
CA PRO A 37 13.57 12.06 7.89
C PRO A 37 13.92 12.41 6.44
N ASP A 38 14.14 13.70 6.16
CA ASP A 38 14.54 14.16 4.83
C ASP A 38 15.93 13.66 4.44
N HIS A 39 16.23 13.70 3.15
CA HIS A 39 17.55 13.40 2.58
C HIS A 39 18.13 12.04 3.03
N GLN A 40 17.26 11.02 3.15
CA GLN A 40 17.69 9.64 3.39
C GLN A 40 18.74 9.24 2.34
N LYS A 41 19.84 8.65 2.80
CA LYS A 41 20.78 8.00 1.89
C LYS A 41 20.10 6.76 1.33
N LEU A 42 19.99 6.69 0.01
CA LEU A 42 19.41 5.55 -0.69
C LEU A 42 20.51 4.71 -1.32
N THR A 43 20.35 3.39 -1.23
CA THR A 43 21.25 2.44 -1.89
C THR A 43 20.85 2.32 -3.36
N ILE A 44 21.82 2.51 -4.25
CA ILE A 44 21.64 2.30 -5.68
C ILE A 44 22.01 0.86 -5.99
N GLY A 45 21.06 0.08 -6.50
CA GLY A 45 21.30 -1.24 -7.06
C GLY A 45 21.62 -1.16 -8.54
N ASN A 46 22.53 -2.03 -9.01
CA ASN A 46 22.96 -2.11 -10.42
C ASN A 46 23.31 -0.74 -11.03
N ASN A 47 24.13 0.05 -10.31
CA ASN A 47 24.47 1.41 -10.73
C ASN A 47 25.08 1.42 -12.13
N GLN A 48 24.46 2.16 -13.05
CA GLN A 48 24.88 2.21 -14.45
C GLN A 48 26.06 3.17 -14.61
N ALA A 49 27.08 2.77 -15.37
CA ALA A 49 28.25 3.62 -15.65
C ALA A 49 27.98 4.66 -16.75
N ALA A 50 26.97 4.44 -17.59
CA ALA A 50 26.62 5.35 -18.68
C ALA A 50 26.08 6.67 -18.15
N THR A 51 26.61 7.79 -18.66
CA THR A 51 26.15 9.14 -18.35
C THR A 51 25.17 9.65 -19.40
N LEU A 52 24.24 10.52 -19.01
CA LEU A 52 23.36 11.18 -19.97
C LEU A 52 24.13 12.18 -20.83
N THR A 53 23.76 12.26 -22.11
CA THR A 53 24.40 13.13 -23.10
C THR A 53 23.41 14.16 -23.61
N THR A 54 23.86 15.39 -23.76
CA THR A 54 23.06 16.46 -24.37
C THR A 54 22.71 16.12 -25.82
N GLY A 55 21.53 16.52 -26.28
CA GLY A 55 21.08 16.28 -27.66
C GLY A 55 20.53 14.88 -27.94
N LYS A 56 20.59 13.96 -26.96
CA LYS A 56 19.90 12.66 -27.02
C LYS A 56 18.49 12.78 -26.44
N VAL A 57 17.52 12.19 -27.13
CA VAL A 57 16.15 12.02 -26.62
C VAL A 57 16.11 10.82 -25.68
N TYR A 58 15.47 11.01 -24.53
CA TYR A 58 15.23 9.97 -23.54
C TYR A 58 13.74 9.86 -23.23
N THR A 59 13.32 8.69 -22.78
CA THR A 59 11.94 8.35 -22.45
C THR A 59 11.80 8.02 -20.97
N ALA A 60 10.71 8.47 -20.36
CA ALA A 60 10.41 8.21 -18.97
C ALA A 60 8.95 7.80 -18.80
N THR A 61 8.71 6.86 -17.88
CA THR A 61 7.37 6.40 -17.51
C THR A 61 7.15 6.62 -16.03
N THR A 62 5.90 6.92 -15.66
CA THR A 62 5.46 6.96 -14.27
C THR A 62 4.19 6.13 -14.12
N TYR A 63 4.14 5.28 -13.11
CA TYR A 63 2.98 4.43 -12.87
C TYR A 63 2.72 4.27 -11.36
N ASN A 64 1.58 4.78 -10.90
CA ASN A 64 0.98 4.38 -9.63
C ASN A 64 0.33 3.00 -9.75
N VAL A 65 0.94 2.02 -9.09
CA VAL A 65 0.57 0.59 -9.17
C VAL A 65 -0.63 0.24 -8.29
N GLY A 66 -1.06 1.14 -7.39
CA GLY A 66 -2.14 0.88 -6.45
C GLY A 66 -1.90 -0.40 -5.65
N PHE A 67 -0.65 -0.62 -5.21
CA PHE A 67 -0.17 -1.78 -4.43
C PHE A 67 -0.56 -3.16 -4.96
N GLY A 68 -0.82 -3.26 -6.27
CA GLY A 68 -1.25 -4.49 -6.94
C GLY A 68 -2.67 -4.91 -6.58
N ALA A 69 -3.54 -3.96 -6.19
CA ALA A 69 -4.92 -4.27 -5.81
C ALA A 69 -5.97 -3.75 -6.81
N TYR A 70 -5.65 -2.73 -7.60
CA TYR A 70 -6.60 -1.94 -8.40
C TYR A 70 -7.01 -2.63 -9.71
N ASN A 71 -7.62 -3.81 -9.61
CA ASN A 71 -8.34 -4.43 -10.72
C ASN A 71 -9.86 -4.16 -10.64
N HIS A 72 -10.62 -4.65 -11.61
CA HIS A 72 -12.08 -4.47 -11.68
C HIS A 72 -12.85 -5.00 -10.47
N GLN A 73 -12.25 -5.87 -9.66
CA GLN A 73 -12.85 -6.44 -8.45
C GLN A 73 -12.38 -5.74 -7.17
N PHE A 74 -11.50 -4.75 -7.28
CA PHE A 74 -11.10 -3.94 -6.15
C PHE A 74 -12.30 -3.18 -5.58
N SER A 75 -12.27 -2.95 -4.27
CA SER A 75 -13.35 -2.29 -3.56
C SER A 75 -12.79 -1.56 -2.36
N PHE A 76 -12.85 -0.23 -2.37
CA PHE A 76 -12.27 0.61 -1.33
C PHE A 76 -13.32 1.08 -0.33
N PHE A 77 -13.13 0.82 0.96
CA PHE A 77 -14.15 1.06 1.99
C PHE A 77 -14.60 2.53 2.15
N MET A 78 -13.77 3.49 1.72
CA MET A 78 -14.10 4.92 1.71
C MET A 78 -14.84 5.35 0.44
N ASP A 79 -14.85 4.52 -0.61
CA ASP A 79 -15.58 4.83 -1.83
C ASP A 79 -17.07 4.54 -1.64
N ALA A 80 -17.89 5.51 -2.01
CA ALA A 80 -19.32 5.36 -2.17
C ALA A 80 -19.74 5.95 -3.52
N GLY A 81 -20.75 5.36 -4.14
CA GLY A 81 -21.25 5.81 -5.43
C GLY A 81 -22.71 5.44 -5.63
N GLU A 82 -23.31 6.02 -6.66
CA GLU A 82 -24.65 5.66 -7.11
C GLU A 82 -24.58 5.27 -8.59
N LEU A 83 -25.07 4.08 -8.92
CA LEU A 83 -25.14 3.63 -10.31
C LEU A 83 -26.22 4.43 -11.04
N LYS A 84 -26.15 4.47 -12.38
CA LYS A 84 -27.21 5.10 -13.22
C LYS A 84 -28.60 4.53 -12.96
N SER A 85 -28.70 3.33 -12.40
CA SER A 85 -29.95 2.69 -11.95
C SER A 85 -30.53 3.26 -10.64
N GLY A 86 -29.84 4.22 -10.00
CA GLY A 86 -30.17 4.72 -8.65
C GLY A 86 -29.65 3.83 -7.52
N THR A 87 -28.94 2.74 -7.83
CA THR A 87 -28.43 1.83 -6.81
C THR A 87 -27.20 2.41 -6.12
N LYS A 88 -27.30 2.69 -4.82
CA LYS A 88 -26.18 3.13 -3.99
C LYS A 88 -25.26 1.95 -3.68
N THR A 89 -23.97 2.14 -3.87
CA THR A 89 -22.91 1.17 -3.58
C THR A 89 -21.87 1.80 -2.66
N ARG A 90 -21.22 0.96 -1.86
CA ARG A 90 -20.09 1.33 -1.01
C ARG A 90 -19.05 0.24 -1.07
N GLY A 91 -17.78 0.62 -1.14
CA GLY A 91 -16.71 -0.34 -1.12
C GLY A 91 -16.55 -0.99 0.26
N LYS A 92 -15.78 -2.07 0.31
CA LYS A 92 -15.74 -2.98 1.46
C LYS A 92 -14.37 -3.15 2.10
N TYR A 93 -13.28 -2.98 1.34
CA TYR A 93 -11.95 -3.40 1.79
C TYR A 93 -10.95 -2.24 1.76
N GLY A 94 -9.96 -2.27 2.65
CA GLY A 94 -8.78 -1.38 2.62
C GLY A 94 -7.50 -2.07 2.15
N THR A 95 -7.61 -3.36 1.78
CA THR A 95 -6.48 -4.21 1.40
C THR A 95 -6.82 -4.96 0.12
N ALA A 96 -5.80 -5.43 -0.59
CA ALA A 96 -5.96 -6.30 -1.75
C ALA A 96 -6.81 -7.53 -1.39
N ARG A 97 -7.59 -8.04 -2.34
CA ARG A 97 -8.50 -9.16 -2.09
C ARG A 97 -7.76 -10.43 -1.67
N SER A 98 -6.59 -10.70 -2.26
CA SER A 98 -5.74 -11.85 -1.90
C SER A 98 -4.30 -11.63 -2.34
N LYS A 99 -3.38 -12.44 -1.82
CA LYS A 99 -1.97 -12.44 -2.25
C LYS A 99 -1.83 -12.78 -3.75
N ALA A 100 -2.66 -13.69 -4.25
CA ALA A 100 -2.67 -14.09 -5.65
C ALA A 100 -3.06 -12.93 -6.59
N VAL A 101 -4.02 -12.10 -6.17
CA VAL A 101 -4.39 -10.87 -6.89
C VAL A 101 -3.19 -9.92 -6.99
N VAL A 102 -2.52 -9.63 -5.86
CA VAL A 102 -1.34 -8.76 -5.85
C VAL A 102 -0.25 -9.26 -6.79
N LEU A 103 0.05 -10.56 -6.75
CA LEU A 103 1.04 -11.15 -7.65
C LEU A 103 0.64 -11.04 -9.13
N THR A 104 -0.64 -11.25 -9.44
CA THR A 104 -1.14 -11.24 -10.82
C THR A 104 -1.13 -9.83 -11.40
N ASP A 105 -1.63 -8.87 -10.64
CA ASP A 105 -1.76 -7.48 -11.06
C ASP A 105 -0.39 -6.80 -11.14
N THR A 106 0.52 -7.06 -10.19
CA THR A 106 1.91 -6.58 -10.25
C THR A 106 2.64 -7.12 -11.49
N LYS A 107 2.46 -8.41 -11.84
CA LYS A 107 2.98 -8.98 -13.09
C LYS A 107 2.35 -8.35 -14.34
N GLY A 108 1.12 -7.85 -14.24
CA GLY A 108 0.46 -7.07 -15.27
C GLY A 108 1.16 -5.74 -15.50
N VAL A 109 1.42 -5.02 -14.41
CA VAL A 109 2.20 -3.77 -14.42
C VAL A 109 3.58 -3.97 -15.04
N GLU A 110 4.31 -5.01 -14.62
CA GLU A 110 5.61 -5.38 -15.19
C GLU A 110 5.56 -5.54 -16.71
N ARG A 111 4.52 -6.22 -17.23
CA ARG A 111 4.33 -6.43 -18.68
C ARG A 111 4.06 -5.11 -19.39
N VAL A 112 3.19 -4.26 -18.84
CA VAL A 112 2.87 -2.94 -19.42
C VAL A 112 4.10 -2.05 -19.47
N MET A 113 4.86 -1.99 -18.37
CA MET A 113 6.06 -1.17 -18.26
C MET A 113 7.20 -1.69 -19.15
N GLN A 114 7.36 -3.01 -19.23
CA GLN A 114 8.33 -3.61 -20.15
C GLN A 114 8.03 -3.27 -21.62
N ALA A 115 6.76 -3.24 -22.01
CA ALA A 115 6.36 -2.89 -23.37
C ALA A 115 6.65 -1.42 -23.73
N GLN A 116 6.80 -0.52 -22.74
CA GLN A 116 7.15 0.88 -23.01
C GLN A 116 8.61 1.06 -23.42
N GLN A 117 9.50 0.12 -23.07
CA GLN A 117 10.94 0.17 -23.33
C GLN A 117 11.58 1.53 -22.93
N ALA A 118 11.10 2.14 -21.84
CA ALA A 118 11.54 3.46 -21.43
C ALA A 118 12.96 3.46 -20.85
N ASP A 119 13.71 4.55 -21.03
CA ASP A 119 15.03 4.74 -20.41
C ASP A 119 14.92 4.88 -18.88
N PHE A 120 13.81 5.46 -18.40
CA PHE A 120 13.52 5.62 -16.97
C PHE A 120 12.12 5.10 -16.64
N MET A 121 12.01 4.36 -15.54
CA MET A 121 10.74 3.81 -15.06
C MET A 121 10.52 4.17 -13.59
N LEU A 122 9.48 4.95 -13.31
CA LEU A 122 9.12 5.40 -11.97
C LEU A 122 7.86 4.67 -11.51
N PHE A 123 7.96 3.96 -10.40
CA PHE A 123 6.85 3.22 -9.80
C PHE A 123 6.41 3.90 -8.50
N GLN A 124 5.11 4.07 -8.32
CA GLN A 124 4.52 4.53 -7.06
C GLN A 124 3.61 3.47 -6.47
N GLU A 125 3.40 3.54 -5.15
CA GLU A 125 2.52 2.63 -4.39
C GLU A 125 2.90 1.14 -4.46
N ILE A 126 4.17 0.83 -4.74
CA ILE A 126 4.71 -0.53 -4.61
C ILE A 126 5.16 -0.79 -3.17
N ASP A 127 4.81 -1.97 -2.65
CA ASP A 127 5.07 -2.35 -1.26
C ASP A 127 6.22 -3.37 -1.15
N THR A 128 6.89 -3.42 0.00
CA THR A 128 7.88 -4.45 0.34
C THR A 128 7.33 -5.54 1.24
N ASN A 129 6.49 -5.18 2.23
CA ASN A 129 5.90 -6.12 3.21
C ASN A 129 4.64 -5.57 3.90
N SER A 130 3.75 -4.91 3.16
CA SER A 130 2.57 -4.25 3.75
C SER A 130 1.38 -5.20 3.87
N THR A 131 0.55 -5.03 4.91
CA THR A 131 -0.73 -5.76 5.06
C THR A 131 -1.67 -5.49 3.89
N ARG A 132 -1.68 -4.25 3.36
CA ARG A 132 -2.54 -3.85 2.24
C ARG A 132 -2.26 -4.62 0.96
N SER A 133 -1.02 -5.04 0.74
CA SER A 133 -0.55 -5.86 -0.39
C SER A 133 -0.30 -7.32 -0.01
N LYS A 134 -0.84 -7.78 1.12
CA LYS A 134 -0.71 -9.18 1.57
C LYS A 134 0.75 -9.65 1.63
N HIS A 135 1.64 -8.77 2.09
CA HIS A 135 3.06 -9.07 2.31
C HIS A 135 3.80 -9.50 1.03
N VAL A 136 3.35 -9.05 -0.14
CA VAL A 136 4.07 -9.22 -1.40
C VAL A 136 5.12 -8.13 -1.52
N ASN A 137 6.38 -8.54 -1.77
CA ASN A 137 7.46 -7.62 -2.05
C ASN A 137 7.48 -7.25 -3.54
N GLN A 138 6.70 -6.23 -3.89
CA GLN A 138 6.56 -5.72 -5.26
C GLN A 138 7.82 -5.00 -5.74
N VAL A 139 8.56 -4.36 -4.84
CA VAL A 139 9.87 -3.76 -5.14
C VAL A 139 10.80 -4.82 -5.71
N ARG A 140 10.97 -5.95 -5.00
CA ARG A 140 11.81 -7.05 -5.46
C ARG A 140 11.31 -7.68 -6.76
N MET A 141 10.00 -7.73 -6.98
CA MET A 141 9.44 -8.22 -8.25
C MET A 141 9.88 -7.33 -9.42
N VAL A 142 9.72 -6.01 -9.28
CA VAL A 142 10.15 -5.01 -10.27
C VAL A 142 11.67 -5.05 -10.47
N GLU A 143 12.47 -5.07 -9.41
CA GLU A 143 13.94 -5.17 -9.49
C GLU A 143 14.39 -6.41 -10.27
N ASN A 144 13.79 -7.57 -10.00
CA ASN A 144 14.12 -8.81 -10.73
C ASN A 144 13.70 -8.73 -12.21
N LYS A 145 12.52 -8.16 -12.48
CA LYS A 145 12.00 -8.04 -13.85
C LYS A 145 12.86 -7.11 -14.70
N PHE A 146 13.30 -6.00 -14.12
CA PHE A 146 14.11 -4.96 -14.77
C PHE A 146 15.57 -5.00 -14.29
N HIS A 147 16.13 -6.19 -14.06
CA HIS A 147 17.47 -6.38 -13.50
C HIS A 147 18.60 -5.71 -14.30
N GLY A 148 18.38 -5.39 -15.58
CA GLY A 148 19.32 -4.62 -16.41
C GLY A 148 19.37 -3.13 -16.11
N TYR A 149 18.41 -2.58 -15.36
CA TYR A 149 18.35 -1.17 -14.99
C TYR A 149 19.06 -0.92 -13.66
N GLY A 150 19.66 0.26 -13.54
CA GLY A 150 19.97 0.82 -12.23
C GLY A 150 18.68 1.16 -11.51
N HIS A 151 18.60 0.85 -10.21
CA HIS A 151 17.39 1.04 -9.43
C HIS A 151 17.69 1.61 -8.05
N VAL A 152 16.70 2.31 -7.52
CA VAL A 152 16.71 2.86 -6.17
C VAL A 152 15.28 2.81 -5.64
N PHE A 153 15.12 2.49 -4.37
CA PHE A 153 13.83 2.45 -3.71
C PHE A 153 13.83 3.39 -2.50
N ALA A 154 12.74 4.12 -2.32
CA ALA A 154 12.50 4.98 -1.16
C ALA A 154 11.10 4.72 -0.62
N ASN A 155 10.98 4.75 0.70
CA ASN A 155 9.67 4.75 1.36
C ASN A 155 9.26 6.19 1.68
N ASN A 156 8.12 6.63 1.14
CA ASN A 156 7.57 7.96 1.40
C ASN A 156 6.51 7.95 2.51
N PHE A 157 5.97 6.78 2.87
CA PHE A 157 4.94 6.64 3.90
C PHE A 157 4.98 5.25 4.56
N HIS A 158 5.17 5.23 5.87
CA HIS A 158 5.16 4.00 6.66
C HIS A 158 4.25 4.18 7.87
N SER A 159 3.30 3.25 8.04
CA SER A 159 2.35 3.29 9.15
C SER A 159 2.18 1.90 9.76
N ALA A 160 1.71 1.88 11.00
CA ALA A 160 1.15 0.66 11.59
C ALA A 160 -0.09 0.21 10.81
N PHE A 161 -0.53 -1.02 11.06
CA PHE A 161 -1.77 -1.51 10.44
C PHE A 161 -2.94 -0.59 10.81
N LEU A 162 -3.68 -0.17 9.78
CA LEU A 162 -4.92 0.59 9.91
C LEU A 162 -6.08 -0.40 9.81
N MET A 163 -6.70 -0.69 10.95
CA MET A 163 -7.87 -1.57 11.09
C MET A 163 -9.11 -1.02 10.39
#